data_AF-A0A8H5G0W7-F1
#
_entry.id   AF-A0A8H5G0W7-F1
#
_cell.length_a   1.000
_cell.length_b   1.000
_cell.length_c   1.000
_cell.angle_alpha   90.00
_cell.angle_beta   90.00
_cell.angle_gamma   90.00
#
_symmetry.space_group_name_H-M   'P 1'
#
loop_
_entity.id
_entity.type
_entity.pdbx_description
1 polymer ?
#
loop_
_entity_poly.entity_id
_entity_poly.type
_entity_poly.pdbx_seq_one_letter_code
_entity_poly.pdbx_strand_id
1 'polypeptide(L)'
;MSQQPSQASQAPEDEEYQMTGPLLVSKLTEAGIHPNDIKKLNNAGLYTVEAVAFTPKKHLVTIKGISDQKADKILEEGKLH
;
A
#
# COMPACT_ATOMS: atom_id res chain seq x y z
N MET A 1 -52.35 25.01 -9.03
CA MET A 1 -51.16 24.91 -8.15
C MET A 1 -50.39 23.70 -8.58
N SER A 2 -49.25 23.96 -9.21
CA SER A 2 -48.32 22.98 -9.76
C SER A 2 -47.41 22.40 -8.67
N GLN A 3 -46.78 21.27 -9.02
CA GLN A 3 -45.60 20.59 -8.42
C GLN A 3 -45.96 19.20 -7.84
N GLN A 4 -45.87 18.13 -8.65
CA GLN A 4 -44.69 17.28 -8.94
C GLN A 4 -44.19 16.46 -7.74
N PRO A 5 -44.26 15.11 -7.81
CA PRO A 5 -43.36 14.22 -7.07
C PRO A 5 -42.09 14.04 -7.90
N SER A 6 -40.95 14.48 -7.38
CA SER A 6 -39.65 14.30 -8.05
C SER A 6 -38.55 14.21 -7.01
N GLN A 7 -38.14 12.99 -6.69
CA GLN A 7 -36.75 12.54 -6.87
C GLN A 7 -36.62 11.09 -6.42
N ALA A 8 -36.60 10.21 -7.41
CA ALA A 8 -35.78 9.02 -7.36
C ALA A 8 -34.32 9.46 -7.56
N SER A 9 -33.46 9.13 -6.60
CA SER A 9 -32.03 8.88 -6.80
C SER A 9 -31.44 8.46 -5.46
N GLN A 10 -31.55 7.18 -5.13
CA GLN A 10 -30.53 6.52 -4.34
C GLN A 10 -29.87 5.55 -5.30
N ALA A 11 -28.79 6.03 -5.92
CA ALA A 11 -27.86 5.24 -6.67
C ALA A 11 -27.31 4.13 -5.76
N PRO A 12 -26.99 2.95 -6.30
CA PRO A 12 -26.44 1.86 -5.52
C PRO A 12 -25.15 2.34 -4.84
N GLU A 13 -25.06 2.19 -3.52
CA GLU A 13 -23.84 2.41 -2.71
C GLU A 13 -22.81 1.29 -2.93
N ASP A 14 -22.88 0.60 -4.07
CA ASP A 14 -21.98 -0.48 -4.47
C ASP A 14 -20.84 0.12 -5.28
N GLU A 15 -19.94 0.79 -4.57
CA GLU A 15 -18.53 0.87 -4.91
C GLU A 15 -17.91 1.54 -3.69
N GLU A 16 -17.73 0.74 -2.63
CA GLU A 16 -16.57 0.85 -1.77
C GLU A 16 -15.35 0.80 -2.71
N TYR A 17 -15.07 1.93 -3.39
CA TYR A 17 -13.73 2.32 -3.74
C TYR A 17 -13.03 2.29 -2.41
N GLN A 18 -12.48 1.13 -2.09
CA GLN A 18 -11.34 0.99 -1.24
C GLN A 18 -10.30 1.89 -1.92
N MET A 19 -10.38 3.18 -1.62
CA MET A 19 -9.37 4.17 -1.91
C MET A 19 -8.22 3.80 -0.99
N THR A 20 -7.59 2.68 -1.28
CA THR A 20 -6.32 2.29 -0.73
C THR A 20 -5.32 3.18 -1.45
N GLY A 21 -5.31 4.45 -1.06
CA GLY A 21 -4.22 5.34 -1.41
C GLY A 21 -2.90 4.65 -1.08
N PRO A 22 -1.80 5.03 -1.76
CA PRO A 22 -0.56 4.28 -1.73
C PRO A 22 -0.16 3.96 -0.29
N LEU A 23 -0.21 2.67 0.05
CA LEU A 23 0.16 2.22 1.39
C LEU A 23 1.61 2.61 1.63
N LEU A 24 1.88 3.28 2.74
CA LEU A 24 3.25 3.64 3.08
C LEU A 24 4.03 2.41 3.51
N VAL A 25 5.33 2.39 3.24
CA VAL A 25 6.23 1.36 3.78
C VAL A 25 6.16 1.29 5.31
N SER A 26 5.65 2.33 5.98
CA SER A 26 5.38 2.30 7.42
C SER A 26 4.38 1.21 7.84
N LYS A 27 3.43 0.80 6.98
CA LYS A 27 2.49 -0.30 7.26
C LYS A 27 3.23 -1.63 7.42
N LEU A 28 4.34 -1.81 6.71
CA LEU A 28 5.19 -2.99 6.85
C LEU A 28 5.78 -3.15 8.26
N THR A 29 5.79 -2.09 9.06
CA THR A 29 6.15 -2.18 10.48
C THR A 29 5.20 -3.10 11.24
N GLU A 30 3.92 -3.13 10.87
CA GLU A 30 2.91 -4.05 11.42
C GLU A 30 3.10 -5.49 10.90
N ALA A 31 3.63 -5.65 9.68
CA ALA A 31 4.05 -6.96 9.16
C ALA A 31 5.31 -7.52 9.86
N GLY A 32 5.93 -6.76 10.76
CA GLY A 32 7.13 -7.15 11.50
C GLY A 32 8.44 -6.70 10.86
N ILE A 33 8.42 -5.72 9.95
CA ILE A 33 9.63 -5.04 9.49
C ILE A 33 10.06 -4.01 10.54
N HIS A 34 11.36 -3.91 10.82
CA HIS A 34 11.84 -2.93 11.81
C HIS A 34 11.72 -1.51 11.24
N PRO A 35 11.33 -0.49 12.02
CA PRO A 35 11.26 0.90 11.53
C PRO A 35 12.61 1.44 11.03
N ASN A 36 13.72 0.86 11.48
CA ASN A 36 15.06 1.19 10.99
C ASN A 36 15.28 0.71 9.55
N ASP A 37 14.63 -0.38 9.15
CA ASP A 37 14.63 -0.91 7.80
C ASP A 37 13.70 -0.11 6.89
N ILE A 38 12.55 0.33 7.42
CA ILE A 38 11.66 1.28 6.75
C ILE A 38 12.39 2.57 6.39
N LYS A 39 13.17 3.14 7.31
CA LYS A 39 14.00 4.32 7.00
C LYS A 39 14.98 4.09 5.85
N LYS A 40 15.58 2.90 5.75
CA LYS A 40 16.49 2.56 4.65
C LYS A 40 15.76 2.41 3.32
N LEU A 41 14.57 1.81 3.32
CA LEU A 41 13.70 1.75 2.15
C LEU A 41 13.35 3.16 1.67
N ASN A 42 12.92 4.04 2.57
CA ASN A 42 12.67 5.44 2.24
C ASN A 42 13.93 6.13 1.67
N ASN A 43 15.11 5.87 2.24
CA ASN A 43 16.36 6.42 1.73
C ASN A 43 16.75 5.86 0.34
N ALA A 44 16.33 4.63 0.03
CA ALA A 44 16.41 4.03 -1.30
C ALA A 44 15.36 4.58 -2.28
N GLY A 45 14.52 5.53 -1.86
CA GLY A 45 13.43 6.10 -2.68
C GLY A 45 12.12 5.32 -2.61
N LEU A 46 12.01 4.35 -1.70
CA LEU A 46 10.88 3.45 -1.58
C LEU A 46 10.02 3.86 -0.38
N TYR A 47 9.05 4.74 -0.64
CA TYR A 47 8.16 5.30 0.38
C TYR A 47 6.82 4.55 0.49
N THR A 48 6.45 3.79 -0.55
CA THR A 48 5.16 3.10 -0.64
C THR A 48 5.36 1.61 -0.87
N VAL A 49 4.38 0.82 -0.42
CA VAL A 49 4.34 -0.63 -0.58
C VAL A 49 4.22 -1.01 -2.07
N GLU A 50 3.53 -0.21 -2.88
CA GLU A 50 3.56 -0.36 -4.34
C GLU A 50 4.96 -0.16 -4.92
N ALA A 51 5.68 0.89 -4.51
CA ALA A 51 7.03 1.14 -5.05
C ALA A 51 8.00 0.00 -4.76
N VAL A 52 7.91 -0.60 -3.56
CA VAL A 52 8.67 -1.81 -3.21
C VAL A 52 8.16 -3.05 -3.94
N ALA A 53 6.86 -3.16 -4.27
CA ALA A 53 6.28 -4.25 -5.05
C ALA A 53 6.75 -4.24 -6.51
N PHE A 54 6.82 -3.05 -7.11
CA PHE A 54 7.39 -2.81 -8.43
C PHE A 54 8.92 -2.99 -8.46
N THR A 55 9.56 -2.96 -7.29
CA THR A 55 10.99 -3.17 -7.15
C THR A 55 11.29 -4.67 -6.97
N PRO A 56 12.19 -5.26 -7.77
CA PRO A 56 12.48 -6.68 -7.65
C PRO A 56 13.10 -7.02 -6.29
N LYS A 57 12.76 -8.19 -5.73
CA LYS A 57 13.28 -8.71 -4.45
C LYS A 57 14.79 -8.50 -4.27
N LYS A 58 15.56 -8.75 -5.32
CA LYS A 58 17.02 -8.57 -5.32
C LYS A 58 17.44 -7.17 -4.89
N HIS A 59 16.71 -6.14 -5.32
CA HIS A 59 17.00 -4.75 -4.99
C HIS A 59 16.72 -4.46 -3.51
N LEU A 60 15.63 -5.02 -2.97
CA LEU A 60 15.28 -4.89 -1.55
C LEU A 60 16.35 -5.55 -0.67
N VAL A 61 16.79 -6.75 -1.02
CA VAL A 61 17.83 -7.49 -0.26
C VAL A 61 19.21 -6.86 -0.39
N THR A 62 19.50 -6.15 -1.50
CA THR A 62 20.74 -5.36 -1.61
C THR A 62 20.78 -4.12 -0.70
N ILE A 63 19.65 -3.66 -0.16
CA ILE A 63 19.63 -2.57 0.82
C ILE A 63 20.27 -3.07 2.12
N LYS A 64 21.36 -2.42 2.54
CA LYS A 64 22.16 -2.82 3.71
C LYS A 64 21.30 -3.02 4.97
N GLY A 65 21.05 -4.28 5.34
CA GLY A 65 20.32 -4.68 6.54
C GLY A 65 18.85 -5.05 6.35
N ILE A 66 18.36 -5.06 5.10
CA ILE A 66 17.14 -5.80 4.74
C ILE A 66 17.55 -7.26 4.50
N SER A 67 16.86 -8.19 5.16
CA SER A 67 17.06 -9.63 4.96
C SER A 67 16.05 -10.16 3.94
N ASP A 68 16.32 -11.31 3.33
CA ASP A 68 15.40 -11.97 2.39
C ASP A 68 13.98 -12.14 2.95
N GLN A 69 13.85 -12.50 4.23
CA GLN A 69 12.54 -12.61 4.90
C GLN A 69 11.77 -11.29 4.94
N LYS A 70 12.47 -10.16 5.13
CA LYS A 70 11.87 -8.84 5.16
C LYS A 70 11.40 -8.47 3.76
N ALA A 71 12.26 -8.63 2.76
CA ALA A 71 11.92 -8.37 1.37
C ALA A 71 10.73 -9.23 0.88
N ASP A 72 10.63 -10.48 1.33
CA ASP A 72 9.51 -11.37 0.98
C ASP A 72 8.18 -10.84 1.52
N LYS A 73 8.11 -10.53 2.82
CA LYS A 73 6.92 -9.92 3.44
C LYS A 73 6.52 -8.62 2.76
N ILE A 74 7.51 -7.79 2.41
CA ILE A 74 7.28 -6.52 1.73
C ILE A 74 6.63 -6.73 0.36
N LEU A 75 7.10 -7.72 -0.38
CA LEU A 75 6.56 -8.08 -1.68
C LEU A 75 5.19 -8.74 -1.58
N GLU A 76 4.92 -9.51 -0.52
CA GLU A 76 3.59 -10.05 -0.25
C GLU A 76 2.59 -8.93 0.05
N GLU A 77 2.91 -8.05 0.99
CA GLU A 77 2.04 -6.91 1.34
C GLU A 77 1.78 -6.00 0.15
N GLY A 78 2.77 -5.86 -0.74
CA GLY A 78 2.65 -5.06 -1.96
C GLY A 78 2.00 -5.74 -3.15
N LYS A 79 1.83 -7.06 -3.12
CA LYS A 79 1.05 -7.81 -4.11
C LYS A 79 -0.40 -8.02 -3.69
N LEU A 80 -0.68 -7.94 -2.39
CA LEU A 80 -2.01 -8.20 -1.82
C LEU A 80 -2.96 -7.00 -1.91
N HIS A 81 -2.46 -5.86 -2.40
CA HIS A 81 -3.19 -4.63 -2.72
C HIS A 81 -2.99 -4.30 -4.19
#